data_AF-A0A841AH78-F1
#
_entry.id   AF-A0A841AH78-F1
#
_cell.length_a   1.000
_cell.length_b   1.000
_cell.length_c   1.000
_cell.angle_alpha   90.00
_cell.angle_beta   90.00
_cell.angle_gamma   90.00
#
_symmetry.space_group_name_H-M   'P 1'
#
loop_
_entity.id
_entity.type
_entity.pdbx_description
1 polymer ?
#
loop_
_entity_poly.entity_id
_entity_poly.type
_entity_poly.pdbx_seq_one_letter_code
_entity_poly.pdbx_strand_id
1 'polypeptide(L)'
;MSTPMNNSLPWPTGAEVLPIATVRPVLDRLSSLVTTHADDAALVPGLAVAEEDVAGDPPPALEQLTDELGGITVCGLPVLDLLVENRTDVGPYTLLGDTTAYYPLYETPDAAVILTLDEDGNPGAVYGIGEDLALQLAARDLPTYLGLFADALEATLTDLAARGPAADDTDADRTDAAEQLMDAHLFAAILGMVEADDVPEAPFTAPGADTPAGVPDGALAVADLRDAEPGTRTDAMEVEVDGDPLDVRLAWSSAGLVLSVHTD
;
A
#
# COMPACT_ATOMS: atom_id res chain seq x y z
N MET A 1 29.64 19.05 7.32
CA MET A 1 29.06 17.93 8.08
C MET A 1 27.68 18.37 8.47
N SER A 2 26.69 18.07 7.63
CA SER A 2 25.29 18.26 7.97
C SER A 2 24.88 17.02 8.76
N THR A 3 24.37 17.21 9.97
CA THR A 3 23.67 16.17 10.72
C THR A 3 22.56 15.61 9.82
N PRO A 4 22.38 14.29 9.68
CA PRO A 4 21.17 13.78 9.06
C PRO A 4 20.02 14.27 9.95
N MET A 5 19.12 15.07 9.39
CA MET A 5 17.85 15.34 10.06
C MET A 5 17.08 14.03 10.00
N ASN A 6 16.98 13.34 11.13
CA ASN A 6 16.05 12.25 11.30
C ASN A 6 14.65 12.85 11.13
N ASN A 7 14.08 12.79 9.92
CA ASN A 7 12.76 13.31 9.58
C ASN A 7 11.70 12.31 10.01
N SER A 8 11.75 11.90 11.28
CA SER A 8 10.75 11.01 11.85
C SER A 8 9.43 11.76 11.95
N LEU A 9 8.40 11.18 11.33
CA LEU A 9 7.04 11.66 11.38
C LEU A 9 6.50 11.50 12.81
N PRO A 10 5.58 12.39 13.23
CA PRO A 10 4.95 12.30 14.53
C PRO A 10 3.86 11.20 14.53
N TRP A 11 4.26 9.95 14.31
CA TRP A 11 3.32 8.83 14.25
C TRP A 11 2.49 8.74 15.53
N PRO A 12 1.20 8.36 15.42
CA PRO A 12 0.40 7.97 16.56
C PRO A 12 1.05 6.81 17.33
N THR A 13 0.87 6.80 18.65
CA THR A 13 1.53 5.85 19.58
C THR A 13 0.54 5.09 20.47
N GLY A 14 -0.77 5.22 20.19
CA GLY A 14 -1.83 4.57 20.97
C GLY A 14 -2.02 3.09 20.62
N ALA A 15 -1.58 2.67 19.43
CA ALA A 15 -1.73 1.33 18.91
C ALA A 15 -0.86 0.30 19.62
N GLU A 16 -1.38 -0.92 19.75
CA GLU A 16 -0.56 -2.08 20.09
C GLU A 16 0.28 -2.49 18.89
N VAL A 17 1.48 -3.00 19.15
CA VAL A 17 2.35 -3.55 18.12
C VAL A 17 1.69 -4.76 17.46
N LEU A 18 1.65 -4.76 16.13
CA LEU A 18 1.14 -5.88 15.33
C LEU A 18 1.90 -7.14 15.72
N PRO A 19 1.24 -8.17 16.28
CA PRO A 19 1.95 -9.35 16.75
C PRO A 19 2.55 -10.11 15.56
N ILE A 20 3.87 -10.25 15.51
CA ILE A 20 4.56 -10.89 14.38
C ILE A 20 4.05 -12.32 14.09
N ALA A 21 3.50 -12.99 15.09
CA ALA A 21 2.90 -14.32 14.95
C ALA A 21 1.74 -14.37 13.94
N THR A 22 1.02 -13.26 13.72
CA THR A 22 -0.09 -13.20 12.76
C THR A 22 0.39 -13.21 11.31
N VAL A 23 1.60 -12.68 11.06
CA VAL A 23 2.21 -12.60 9.73
C VAL A 23 3.36 -13.59 9.52
N ARG A 24 3.81 -14.28 10.57
CA ARG A 24 4.92 -15.24 10.50
C ARG A 24 4.82 -16.24 9.33
N PRO A 25 3.67 -16.90 9.08
CA PRO A 25 3.58 -17.89 8.00
C PRO A 25 3.86 -17.28 6.62
N VAL A 26 3.42 -16.03 6.38
CA VAL A 26 3.67 -15.36 5.11
C VAL A 26 5.11 -14.86 5.00
N LEU A 27 5.70 -14.38 6.09
CA LEU A 27 7.12 -13.99 6.11
C LEU A 27 8.07 -15.17 5.83
N ASP A 28 7.78 -16.34 6.41
CA ASP A 28 8.55 -17.55 6.16
C ASP A 28 8.43 -17.99 4.68
N ARG A 29 7.23 -17.85 4.10
CA ARG A 29 6.99 -18.13 2.67
C ARG A 29 7.75 -17.15 1.77
N LEU A 30 7.67 -15.84 2.03
CA LEU A 30 8.39 -14.82 1.28
C LEU A 30 9.91 -15.05 1.33
N SER A 31 10.45 -15.32 2.53
CA SER A 31 11.86 -15.65 2.70
C SER A 31 12.27 -16.90 1.92
N SER A 32 11.41 -17.93 1.91
CA SER A 32 11.63 -19.16 1.13
C SER A 32 11.61 -18.90 -0.37
N LEU A 33 10.67 -18.08 -0.87
CA LEU A 33 10.58 -17.72 -2.28
C LEU A 33 11.84 -16.97 -2.74
N VAL A 34 12.23 -15.94 -2.01
CA VAL A 34 13.44 -15.15 -2.32
C VAL A 34 14.70 -16.01 -2.28
N THR A 35 14.84 -16.90 -1.29
CA THR A 35 15.98 -17.82 -1.22
C THR A 35 16.03 -18.79 -2.40
N THR A 36 14.86 -19.24 -2.87
CA THR A 36 14.74 -20.18 -4.00
C THR A 36 15.04 -19.50 -5.34
N HIS A 37 14.69 -18.22 -5.46
CA HIS A 37 14.84 -17.41 -6.67
C HIS A 37 15.85 -16.26 -6.47
N ALA A 38 16.98 -16.53 -5.82
CA ALA A 38 17.93 -15.49 -5.41
C ALA A 38 18.60 -14.72 -6.58
N ASP A 39 18.52 -15.25 -7.80
CA ASP A 39 18.96 -14.54 -9.00
C ASP A 39 17.96 -13.45 -9.45
N ASP A 40 16.69 -13.59 -9.06
CA ASP A 40 15.57 -12.76 -9.50
C ASP A 40 14.95 -11.94 -8.38
N ALA A 41 15.17 -12.28 -7.12
CA ALA A 41 14.57 -11.58 -5.99
C ALA A 41 15.56 -11.42 -4.84
N ALA A 42 15.38 -10.34 -4.08
CA ALA A 42 16.14 -10.07 -2.87
C ALA A 42 15.25 -9.50 -1.76
N LEU A 43 15.57 -9.85 -0.52
CA LEU A 43 15.00 -9.20 0.66
C LEU A 43 15.76 -7.90 0.92
N VAL A 44 15.03 -6.83 1.19
CA VAL A 44 15.59 -5.65 1.83
C VAL A 44 15.68 -5.96 3.34
N PRO A 45 16.88 -5.90 3.96
CA PRO A 45 17.03 -6.21 5.37
C PRO A 45 16.17 -5.31 6.26
N GLY A 46 15.59 -5.90 7.31
CA GLY A 46 14.89 -5.15 8.35
C GLY A 46 15.84 -4.37 9.28
N LEU A 47 15.26 -3.51 10.13
CA LEU A 47 15.99 -2.60 11.02
C LEU A 47 16.88 -3.33 12.05
N ALA A 48 16.52 -4.55 12.45
CA ALA A 48 17.31 -5.28 13.46
C ALA A 48 18.63 -5.84 12.89
N VAL A 49 18.73 -5.98 11.57
CA VAL A 49 19.85 -6.66 10.89
C VAL A 49 20.65 -5.71 10.00
N ALA A 50 20.09 -4.55 9.65
CA ALA A 50 20.80 -3.59 8.82
C ALA A 50 22.06 -3.03 9.50
N GLU A 51 23.19 -3.10 8.80
CA GLU A 51 24.50 -2.66 9.30
C GLU A 51 24.72 -1.14 9.16
N GLU A 52 23.93 -0.48 8.32
CA GLU A 52 23.92 0.98 8.10
C GLU A 52 22.67 1.61 8.74
N ASP A 53 22.70 2.93 8.96
CA ASP A 53 21.55 3.73 9.41
C ASP A 53 20.42 3.66 8.35
N VAL A 54 19.67 2.55 8.31
CA VAL A 54 18.49 2.43 7.44
C VAL A 54 17.51 3.48 7.89
N ALA A 55 17.22 4.43 6.99
CA ALA A 55 16.54 5.66 7.31
C ALA A 55 15.01 5.53 7.24
N GLY A 56 14.48 4.30 7.35
CA GLY A 56 13.06 4.03 7.37
C GLY A 56 12.43 4.56 8.66
N ASP A 57 11.28 5.21 8.51
CA ASP A 57 10.49 5.72 9.65
C ASP A 57 9.09 5.07 9.66
N PRO A 58 8.99 3.78 10.00
CA PRO A 58 7.70 3.08 10.02
C PRO A 58 6.87 3.46 11.25
N PRO A 59 5.52 3.36 11.16
CA PRO A 59 4.63 3.48 12.30
C PRO A 59 5.02 2.51 13.43
N PRO A 60 4.91 2.91 14.71
CA PRO A 60 5.27 2.06 15.85
C PRO A 60 4.56 0.69 15.85
N ALA A 61 3.32 0.64 15.36
CA ALA A 61 2.56 -0.61 15.26
C ALA A 61 3.24 -1.67 14.37
N LEU A 62 4.13 -1.27 13.46
CA LEU A 62 4.83 -2.17 12.53
C LEU A 62 6.23 -2.58 13.01
N GLU A 63 6.69 -2.14 14.18
CA GLU A 63 8.10 -2.31 14.62
C GLU A 63 8.62 -3.75 14.50
N GLN A 64 7.83 -4.75 14.91
CA GLN A 64 8.28 -6.15 14.86
C GLN A 64 8.38 -6.68 13.43
N LEU A 65 7.53 -6.21 12.53
CA LEU A 65 7.57 -6.60 11.13
C LEU A 65 8.78 -5.97 10.45
N THR A 66 9.00 -4.67 10.68
CA THR A 66 10.07 -3.90 10.04
C THR A 66 11.45 -4.19 10.61
N ASP A 67 11.53 -4.70 11.84
CA ASP A 67 12.75 -5.28 12.41
C ASP A 67 13.26 -6.47 11.59
N GLU A 68 12.35 -7.28 11.03
CA GLU A 68 12.69 -8.52 10.34
C GLU A 68 12.72 -8.39 8.81
N LEU A 69 11.85 -7.55 8.24
CA LEU A 69 11.71 -7.37 6.80
C LEU A 69 11.62 -5.88 6.46
N GLY A 70 12.57 -5.40 5.65
CA GLY A 70 12.54 -4.04 5.13
C GLY A 70 11.75 -3.89 3.83
N GLY A 71 11.53 -4.99 3.10
CA GLY A 71 10.90 -4.97 1.79
C GLY A 71 11.40 -6.09 0.88
N ILE A 72 10.94 -6.10 -0.37
CA ILE A 72 11.30 -7.08 -1.39
C ILE A 72 11.55 -6.37 -2.72
N THR A 73 12.64 -6.76 -3.39
CA THR A 73 12.88 -6.40 -4.78
C THR A 73 12.80 -7.61 -5.70
N VAL A 74 12.35 -7.40 -6.95
CA VAL A 74 12.36 -8.39 -8.03
C VAL A 74 13.10 -7.79 -9.21
N CYS A 75 14.18 -8.43 -9.65
CA CYS A 75 15.07 -7.96 -10.71
C CYS A 75 15.49 -6.49 -10.52
N GLY A 76 15.74 -6.10 -9.26
CA GLY A 76 16.11 -4.74 -8.85
C GLY A 76 14.94 -3.77 -8.66
N LEU A 77 13.70 -4.15 -9.00
CA LEU A 77 12.51 -3.32 -8.79
C LEU A 77 11.99 -3.47 -7.37
N PRO A 78 11.81 -2.39 -6.60
CA PRO A 78 11.09 -2.44 -5.33
C PRO A 78 9.61 -2.75 -5.60
N VAL A 79 9.11 -3.83 -5.01
CA VAL A 79 7.71 -4.27 -5.18
C VAL A 79 6.97 -4.40 -3.84
N LEU A 80 7.71 -4.34 -2.73
CA LEU A 80 7.21 -4.16 -1.38
C LEU A 80 8.22 -3.32 -0.61
N ASP A 81 7.77 -2.23 -0.02
CA ASP A 81 8.57 -1.36 0.84
C ASP A 81 7.93 -1.29 2.23
N LEU A 82 8.73 -1.56 3.25
CA LEU A 82 8.35 -1.45 4.66
C LEU A 82 9.26 -0.50 5.44
N LEU A 83 10.26 0.10 4.77
CA LEU A 83 11.26 1.01 5.33
C LEU A 83 11.43 2.23 4.42
N VAL A 84 10.32 2.95 4.26
CA VAL A 84 10.26 4.15 3.42
C VAL A 84 11.11 5.26 4.02
N GLU A 85 12.16 5.67 3.30
CA GLU A 85 13.09 6.73 3.75
C GLU A 85 12.64 8.14 3.33
N ASN A 86 12.05 8.26 2.13
CA ASN A 86 11.56 9.51 1.58
C ASN A 86 10.13 9.29 1.11
N ARG A 87 9.19 10.06 1.67
CA ARG A 87 7.82 10.11 1.17
C ARG A 87 7.73 11.17 0.10
N THR A 88 7.22 10.81 -1.07
CA THR A 88 6.75 11.83 -2.00
C THR A 88 5.48 12.45 -1.42
N ASP A 89 5.36 13.77 -1.48
CA ASP A 89 4.21 14.54 -0.99
C ASP A 89 3.22 14.90 -2.11
N VAL A 90 3.44 14.41 -3.33
CA VAL A 90 2.72 14.76 -4.55
C VAL A 90 2.53 13.51 -5.42
N GLY A 91 1.43 13.44 -6.18
CA GLY A 91 1.11 12.33 -7.08
C GLY A 91 -0.04 11.50 -6.52
N PRO A 92 0.12 10.19 -6.27
CA PRO A 92 -0.97 9.32 -5.81
C PRO A 92 -1.54 9.74 -4.44
N TYR A 93 -0.80 10.54 -3.65
CA TYR A 93 -1.23 10.97 -2.33
C TYR A 93 -2.05 12.27 -2.31
N THR A 94 -2.33 12.88 -3.47
CA THR A 94 -2.95 14.21 -3.57
C THR A 94 -4.27 14.35 -2.80
N LEU A 95 -5.09 13.30 -2.73
CA LEU A 95 -6.38 13.34 -2.03
C LEU A 95 -6.31 12.83 -0.58
N LEU A 96 -5.15 12.33 -0.14
CA LEU A 96 -5.00 11.81 1.21
C LEU A 96 -4.88 12.96 2.20
N GLY A 97 -5.44 12.77 3.40
CA GLY A 97 -5.34 13.72 4.50
C GLY A 97 -3.96 13.69 5.17
N ASP A 98 -3.96 13.63 6.50
CA ASP A 98 -2.74 13.65 7.30
C ASP A 98 -1.73 12.58 6.87
N THR A 99 -0.46 12.96 6.71
CA THR A 99 0.60 12.03 6.30
C THR A 99 0.75 10.88 7.29
N THR A 100 0.45 11.09 8.57
CA THR A 100 0.53 10.05 9.60
C THR A 100 -0.66 9.10 9.63
N ALA A 101 -1.69 9.33 8.81
CA ALA A 101 -2.87 8.48 8.74
C ALA A 101 -2.68 7.30 7.77
N TYR A 102 -1.60 7.27 6.98
CA TYR A 102 -1.31 6.17 6.06
C TYR A 102 0.19 5.89 5.96
N TYR A 103 0.52 4.68 5.54
CA TYR A 103 1.89 4.23 5.30
C TYR A 103 2.02 3.56 3.93
N PRO A 104 2.93 4.00 3.06
CA PRO A 104 3.09 3.36 1.76
C PRO A 104 3.77 2.00 1.87
N LEU A 105 3.29 1.06 1.06
CA LEU A 105 3.80 -0.31 0.91
C LEU A 105 4.42 -0.55 -0.48
N TYR A 106 4.11 0.33 -1.44
CA TYR A 106 4.64 0.36 -2.81
C TYR A 106 4.35 1.75 -3.39
N GLU A 107 5.28 2.29 -4.18
CA GLU A 107 5.15 3.63 -4.76
C GLU A 107 5.84 3.73 -6.13
N THR A 108 5.15 4.38 -7.07
CA THR A 108 5.69 4.91 -8.32
C THR A 108 5.32 6.41 -8.41
N PRO A 109 5.80 7.16 -9.42
CA PRO A 109 5.41 8.56 -9.59
C PRO A 109 3.89 8.79 -9.71
N ASP A 110 3.15 7.80 -10.23
CA ASP A 110 1.74 7.95 -10.60
C ASP A 110 0.81 7.01 -9.83
N ALA A 111 1.34 6.07 -9.03
CA ALA A 111 0.54 5.08 -8.31
C ALA A 111 1.17 4.69 -6.98
N ALA A 112 0.35 4.21 -6.04
CA ALA A 112 0.81 3.72 -4.75
C ALA A 112 -0.08 2.61 -4.19
N VAL A 113 0.49 1.78 -3.32
CA VAL A 113 -0.28 0.94 -2.39
C VAL A 113 -0.03 1.45 -0.98
N ILE A 114 -1.10 1.72 -0.24
CA ILE A 114 -1.04 2.29 1.11
C ILE A 114 -1.74 1.39 2.13
N LEU A 115 -1.19 1.37 3.34
CA LEU A 115 -1.84 0.88 4.55
C LEU A 115 -2.47 2.06 5.29
N THR A 116 -3.75 1.97 5.62
CA THR A 116 -4.43 2.96 6.47
C THR A 116 -4.04 2.80 7.93
N LEU A 117 -4.02 3.91 8.66
CA LEU A 117 -3.76 4.01 10.10
C LEU A 117 -4.86 4.87 10.73
N ASP A 118 -5.42 4.42 11.84
CA ASP A 118 -6.36 5.24 12.62
C ASP A 118 -5.65 6.29 13.50
N GLU A 119 -6.42 7.05 14.28
CA GLU A 119 -5.92 8.11 15.15
C GLU A 119 -4.94 7.64 16.24
N ASP A 120 -5.00 6.35 16.59
CA ASP A 120 -4.11 5.72 17.56
C ASP A 120 -2.89 5.06 16.87
N GLY A 121 -2.94 4.91 15.53
CA GLY A 121 -1.90 4.31 14.70
C GLY A 121 -2.13 2.82 14.41
N ASN A 122 -3.34 2.31 14.63
CA ASN A 122 -3.65 0.91 14.36
C ASN A 122 -3.71 0.68 12.84
N PRO A 123 -2.99 -0.33 12.32
CA PRO A 123 -3.11 -0.75 10.93
C PRO A 123 -4.54 -1.15 10.56
N GLY A 124 -5.05 -0.60 9.46
CA GLY A 124 -6.35 -0.92 8.88
C GLY A 124 -6.25 -1.63 7.53
N ALA A 125 -7.19 -1.32 6.65
CA ALA A 125 -7.26 -1.79 5.28
C ALA A 125 -6.10 -1.25 4.42
N VAL A 126 -5.83 -1.98 3.33
CA VAL A 126 -4.83 -1.65 2.31
C VAL A 126 -5.54 -1.26 1.03
N TYR A 127 -5.13 -0.13 0.44
CA TYR A 127 -5.68 0.41 -0.79
C TYR A 127 -4.58 0.59 -1.83
N GLY A 128 -4.89 0.31 -3.09
CA GLY A 128 -4.12 0.83 -4.20
C GLY A 128 -4.73 2.13 -4.73
N ILE A 129 -3.88 2.99 -5.27
CA ILE A 129 -4.21 4.29 -5.85
C ILE A 129 -3.55 4.35 -7.21
N GLY A 130 -4.34 4.51 -8.27
CA GLY A 130 -3.87 4.65 -9.64
C GLY A 130 -3.71 6.10 -10.07
N GLU A 131 -3.46 6.30 -11.37
CA GLU A 131 -3.31 7.62 -12.00
C GLU A 131 -4.57 8.50 -11.85
N ASP A 132 -5.76 7.88 -11.78
CA ASP A 132 -7.04 8.58 -11.63
C ASP A 132 -7.33 9.02 -10.18
N LEU A 133 -6.43 8.72 -9.24
CA LEU A 133 -6.56 8.97 -7.80
C LEU A 133 -7.72 8.21 -7.12
N ALA A 134 -8.39 7.31 -7.84
CA ALA A 134 -9.41 6.45 -7.25
C ALA A 134 -8.73 5.42 -6.33
N LEU A 135 -9.41 5.08 -5.24
CA LEU A 135 -8.93 4.07 -4.30
C LEU A 135 -9.57 2.73 -4.63
N GLN A 136 -8.76 1.69 -4.67
CA GLN A 136 -9.22 0.32 -4.84
C GLN A 136 -8.83 -0.51 -3.62
N LEU A 137 -9.82 -1.13 -2.98
CA LEU A 137 -9.62 -1.93 -1.77
C LEU A 137 -8.79 -3.18 -2.10
N ALA A 138 -7.49 -3.15 -1.83
CA ALA A 138 -6.60 -4.28 -2.11
C ALA A 138 -6.79 -5.41 -1.09
N ALA A 139 -6.88 -5.06 0.20
CA ALA A 139 -7.13 -6.01 1.28
C ALA A 139 -7.76 -5.33 2.49
N ARG A 140 -8.42 -6.12 3.33
CA ARG A 140 -9.06 -5.62 4.57
C ARG A 140 -8.07 -5.41 5.73
N ASP A 141 -6.88 -5.98 5.62
CA ASP A 141 -5.80 -5.85 6.60
C ASP A 141 -4.44 -6.18 5.96
N LEU A 142 -3.36 -5.79 6.65
CA LEU A 142 -1.99 -6.02 6.21
C LEU A 142 -1.64 -7.52 6.03
N PRO A 143 -1.99 -8.44 6.97
CA PRO A 143 -1.72 -9.87 6.76
C PRO A 143 -2.35 -10.44 5.48
N THR A 144 -3.58 -10.03 5.16
CA THR A 144 -4.27 -10.45 3.93
C THR A 144 -3.56 -9.91 2.70
N TYR A 145 -3.16 -8.63 2.71
CA TYR A 145 -2.38 -8.04 1.62
C TYR A 145 -1.04 -8.76 1.40
N LEU A 146 -0.29 -9.03 2.47
CA LEU A 146 0.98 -9.76 2.37
C LEU A 146 0.77 -11.17 1.79
N GLY A 147 -0.36 -11.82 2.09
CA GLY A 147 -0.75 -13.09 1.49
C GLY A 147 -0.95 -12.99 -0.02
N LEU A 148 -1.73 -12.00 -0.48
CA LEU A 148 -1.94 -11.72 -1.91
C LEU A 148 -0.62 -11.39 -2.62
N PHE A 149 0.21 -10.57 -1.99
CA PHE A 149 1.54 -10.23 -2.49
C PHE A 149 2.43 -11.48 -2.62
N ALA A 150 2.43 -12.38 -1.64
CA ALA A 150 3.21 -13.61 -1.71
C ALA A 150 2.73 -14.56 -2.82
N ASP A 151 1.41 -14.64 -3.06
CA ASP A 151 0.84 -15.40 -4.17
C ASP A 151 1.30 -14.84 -5.52
N ALA A 152 1.22 -13.51 -5.69
CA ALA A 152 1.66 -12.84 -6.91
C ALA A 152 3.17 -12.98 -7.14
N LEU A 153 3.98 -12.80 -6.08
CA LEU A 153 5.43 -12.98 -6.14
C LEU A 153 5.80 -14.39 -6.57
N GLU A 154 5.15 -15.42 -6.02
CA GLU A 154 5.40 -16.82 -6.42
C GLU A 154 5.07 -17.06 -7.90
N ALA A 155 3.94 -16.52 -8.38
CA ALA A 155 3.55 -16.62 -9.78
C ALA A 155 4.55 -15.91 -10.71
N THR A 156 4.92 -14.67 -10.40
CA THR A 156 5.93 -13.88 -11.12
C THR A 156 7.27 -14.63 -11.20
N LEU A 157 7.78 -15.12 -10.07
CA LEU A 157 9.08 -15.81 -10.02
C LEU A 157 9.04 -17.15 -10.75
N THR A 158 7.91 -17.85 -10.72
CA THR A 158 7.70 -19.08 -11.50
C THR A 158 7.73 -18.81 -13.00
N ASP A 159 7.05 -17.75 -13.46
CA ASP A 159 7.00 -17.36 -14.87
C ASP A 159 8.36 -16.86 -15.37
N LEU A 160 9.07 -16.05 -14.56
CA LEU A 160 10.45 -15.61 -14.85
C LEU A 160 11.43 -16.78 -14.94
N ALA A 161 11.29 -17.79 -14.08
CA ALA A 161 12.11 -19.00 -14.14
C ALA A 161 11.77 -19.84 -15.38
N ALA A 162 10.49 -19.94 -15.76
CA ALA A 162 10.04 -20.67 -16.94
C ALA A 162 10.51 -20.03 -18.26
N ARG A 163 10.62 -18.70 -18.30
CA ARG A 163 11.23 -17.96 -19.42
C ARG A 163 12.70 -18.36 -19.64
N GLY A 164 13.40 -18.73 -18.56
CA GLY A 164 14.84 -18.98 -18.54
C GLY A 164 15.65 -17.71 -18.82
N PRO A 165 16.98 -17.78 -18.83
CA PRO A 165 17.79 -16.71 -19.41
C PRO A 165 17.55 -16.76 -20.92
N ALA A 166 16.83 -15.77 -21.49
CA ALA A 166 16.84 -15.67 -22.95
C ALA A 166 18.30 -15.43 -23.36
N ALA A 167 18.77 -16.11 -24.41
CA ALA A 167 20.18 -16.05 -24.81
C ALA A 167 20.68 -14.63 -25.12
N ASP A 168 19.75 -13.69 -25.32
CA ASP A 168 19.96 -12.28 -25.59
C ASP A 168 19.22 -11.35 -24.59
N ASP A 169 18.59 -11.85 -23.51
CA ASP A 169 17.92 -10.97 -22.51
C ASP A 169 19.02 -10.15 -21.83
N THR A 170 18.91 -8.83 -21.95
CA THR A 170 19.67 -7.92 -21.10
C THR A 170 19.06 -7.88 -19.71
N ASP A 171 19.81 -7.42 -18.71
CA ASP A 171 19.27 -7.23 -17.35
C ASP A 171 18.00 -6.35 -17.39
N ALA A 172 17.95 -5.36 -18.29
CA ALA A 172 16.79 -4.50 -18.49
C ALA A 172 15.56 -5.25 -19.02
N ASP A 173 15.73 -6.16 -19.99
CA ASP A 173 14.60 -6.95 -20.53
C ASP A 173 13.98 -7.87 -19.46
N ARG A 174 14.80 -8.33 -18.50
CA ARG A 174 14.35 -9.16 -17.39
C ARG A 174 13.62 -8.33 -16.32
N THR A 175 14.13 -7.15 -16.02
CA THR A 175 13.46 -6.15 -15.17
C THR A 175 12.08 -5.77 -15.73
N ASP A 176 11.98 -5.43 -17.02
CA ASP A 176 10.71 -5.09 -17.68
C ASP A 176 9.72 -6.27 -17.65
N ALA A 177 10.21 -7.50 -17.83
CA ALA A 177 9.38 -8.70 -17.72
C ALA A 177 8.86 -8.92 -16.29
N ALA A 178 9.69 -8.66 -15.28
CA ALA A 178 9.29 -8.74 -13.88
C ALA A 178 8.21 -7.72 -13.53
N GLU A 179 8.35 -6.48 -13.99
CA GLU A 179 7.35 -5.41 -13.83
C GLU A 179 6.00 -5.85 -14.44
N GLN A 180 6.00 -6.25 -15.71
CA GLN A 180 4.78 -6.69 -16.40
C GLN A 180 4.10 -7.89 -15.73
N LEU A 181 4.88 -8.82 -15.17
CA LEU A 181 4.34 -9.97 -14.45
C LEU A 181 3.77 -9.57 -13.09
N MET A 182 4.42 -8.68 -12.35
CA MET A 182 3.87 -8.15 -11.10
C MET A 182 2.59 -7.33 -11.35
N ASP A 183 2.53 -6.57 -12.44
CA ASP A 183 1.31 -5.90 -12.89
C ASP A 183 0.21 -6.91 -13.17
N ALA A 184 0.50 -7.93 -13.97
CA ALA A 184 -0.47 -8.95 -14.33
C ALA A 184 -0.99 -9.76 -13.14
N HIS A 185 -0.12 -10.06 -12.15
CA HIS A 185 -0.45 -10.93 -11.02
C HIS A 185 -0.96 -10.17 -9.78
N LEU A 186 -0.74 -8.85 -9.69
CA LEU A 186 -1.17 -8.05 -8.54
C LEU A 186 -1.57 -6.62 -8.91
N PHE A 187 -0.63 -5.82 -9.41
CA PHE A 187 -0.78 -4.36 -9.38
C PHE A 187 -1.89 -3.86 -10.30
N ALA A 188 -2.09 -4.46 -11.47
CA ALA A 188 -3.15 -4.02 -12.37
C ALA A 188 -4.54 -4.10 -11.72
N ALA A 189 -4.77 -5.12 -10.90
CA ALA A 189 -6.06 -5.35 -10.23
C ALA A 189 -6.31 -4.45 -9.02
N ILE A 190 -5.25 -3.86 -8.43
CA ILE A 190 -5.36 -3.01 -7.23
C ILE A 190 -5.01 -1.55 -7.49
N LEU A 191 -4.35 -1.22 -8.60
CA LEU A 191 -4.03 0.14 -9.02
C LEU A 191 -5.00 0.67 -10.08
N GLY A 192 -6.14 0.01 -10.28
CA GLY A 192 -7.17 0.47 -11.22
C GLY A 192 -6.78 0.40 -12.70
N MET A 193 -5.82 -0.45 -13.09
CA MET A 193 -5.36 -0.57 -14.48
C MET A 193 -6.23 -1.53 -15.32
N VAL A 194 -7.30 -2.08 -14.73
CA VAL A 194 -8.31 -2.91 -15.39
C VAL A 194 -9.45 -2.04 -15.94
N GLU A 195 -10.16 -2.51 -16.97
CA GLU A 195 -11.28 -1.77 -17.55
C GLU A 195 -12.38 -1.53 -16.50
N ALA A 196 -12.75 -0.26 -16.30
CA ALA A 196 -13.64 0.19 -15.22
C ALA A 196 -15.04 -0.45 -15.25
N ASP A 197 -15.54 -0.82 -16.43
CA ASP A 197 -16.89 -1.39 -16.60
C ASP A 197 -17.09 -2.73 -15.86
N ASP A 198 -16.01 -3.41 -15.48
CA ASP A 198 -16.05 -4.71 -14.77
C ASP A 198 -15.68 -4.61 -13.27
N VAL A 199 -15.42 -3.40 -12.76
CA VAL A 199 -14.98 -3.19 -11.37
C VAL A 199 -16.18 -2.85 -10.47
N PRO A 200 -16.39 -3.57 -9.35
CA PRO A 200 -17.40 -3.18 -8.36
C PRO A 200 -17.11 -1.79 -7.80
N GLU A 201 -18.13 -0.93 -7.73
CA GLU A 201 -17.98 0.42 -7.19
C GLU A 201 -18.75 0.60 -5.88
N ALA A 202 -18.09 1.25 -4.91
CA ALA A 202 -18.71 1.78 -3.71
C ALA A 202 -18.82 3.30 -3.86
N PRO A 203 -20.01 3.85 -4.15
CA PRO A 203 -20.14 5.28 -4.40
C PRO A 203 -20.03 6.08 -3.10
N PHE A 204 -19.47 7.28 -3.21
CA PHE A 204 -19.60 8.28 -2.17
C PHE A 204 -21.02 8.84 -2.12
N THR A 205 -21.61 8.85 -0.92
CA THR A 205 -22.99 9.33 -0.70
C THR A 205 -23.02 10.42 0.36
N ALA A 206 -23.92 11.40 0.23
CA ALA A 206 -24.06 12.46 1.21
C ALA A 206 -24.41 11.89 2.60
N PRO A 207 -23.80 12.38 3.70
CA PRO A 207 -24.11 11.88 5.04
C PRO A 207 -25.59 12.04 5.38
N GLY A 208 -26.15 11.02 6.04
CA GLY A 208 -27.55 10.98 6.43
C GLY A 208 -27.77 10.28 7.76
N ALA A 209 -29.01 9.82 7.99
CA ALA A 209 -29.37 9.13 9.23
C ALA A 209 -28.66 7.77 9.40
N ASP A 210 -28.21 7.18 8.30
CA ASP A 210 -27.57 5.87 8.26
C ASP A 210 -26.03 5.96 8.15
N THR A 211 -25.46 7.16 8.30
CA THR A 211 -24.00 7.36 8.28
C THR A 211 -23.32 6.50 9.35
N PRO A 212 -22.27 5.74 9.01
CA PRO A 212 -21.51 4.96 9.98
C PRO A 212 -20.95 5.82 11.12
N ALA A 213 -20.84 5.24 12.30
CA ALA A 213 -20.17 5.90 13.42
C ALA A 213 -18.68 6.13 13.11
N GLY A 214 -18.12 7.21 13.66
CA GLY A 214 -16.71 7.57 13.45
C GLY A 214 -16.45 8.43 12.21
N VAL A 215 -17.47 8.70 11.39
CA VAL A 215 -17.38 9.73 10.34
C VAL A 215 -17.26 11.10 11.00
N PRO A 216 -16.25 11.92 10.64
CA PRO A 216 -16.08 13.25 11.22
C PRO A 216 -17.26 14.18 10.91
N ASP A 217 -17.57 15.06 11.85
CA ASP A 217 -18.53 16.15 11.63
C ASP A 217 -18.08 17.00 10.42
N GLY A 218 -19.03 17.35 9.54
CA GLY A 218 -18.72 18.13 8.34
C GLY A 218 -18.22 17.33 7.14
N ALA A 219 -18.28 16.00 7.17
CA ALA A 219 -18.12 15.18 5.96
C ALA A 219 -19.06 15.64 4.84
N LEU A 220 -18.54 15.71 3.62
CA LEU A 220 -19.29 16.05 2.41
C LEU A 220 -19.92 14.79 1.79
N ALA A 221 -19.18 13.69 1.81
CA ALA A 221 -19.66 12.39 1.35
C ALA A 221 -18.96 11.25 2.09
N VAL A 222 -19.58 10.06 2.08
CA VAL A 222 -19.11 8.85 2.76
C VAL A 222 -19.26 7.65 1.83
N ALA A 223 -18.21 6.82 1.77
CA ALA A 223 -18.22 5.50 1.16
C ALA A 223 -18.01 4.44 2.26
N ASP A 224 -18.86 3.43 2.30
CA ASP A 224 -18.79 2.33 3.29
C ASP A 224 -18.42 1.02 2.58
N LEU A 225 -17.21 0.55 2.82
CA LEU A 225 -16.63 -0.67 2.24
C LEU A 225 -16.60 -1.84 3.23
N ARG A 226 -17.26 -1.72 4.39
CA ARG A 226 -17.23 -2.81 5.40
C ARG A 226 -17.80 -4.12 4.86
N ASP A 227 -18.72 -4.07 3.91
CA ASP A 227 -19.30 -5.23 3.24
C ASP A 227 -18.82 -5.40 1.78
N ALA A 228 -17.83 -4.59 1.35
CA ALA A 228 -17.29 -4.64 0.00
C ALA A 228 -16.25 -5.76 -0.17
N GLU A 229 -16.17 -6.32 -1.37
CA GLU A 229 -15.13 -7.30 -1.71
C GLU A 229 -13.81 -6.58 -2.07
N PRO A 230 -12.64 -7.23 -1.87
CA PRO A 230 -11.39 -6.74 -2.45
C PRO A 230 -11.53 -6.50 -3.96
N GLY A 231 -10.88 -5.45 -4.46
CA GLY A 231 -11.03 -4.93 -5.81
C GLY A 231 -12.14 -3.88 -5.96
N THR A 232 -12.96 -3.64 -4.94
CA THR A 232 -13.98 -2.57 -4.99
C THR A 232 -13.32 -1.20 -5.08
N ARG A 233 -13.75 -0.40 -6.07
CA ARG A 233 -13.29 0.96 -6.36
C ARG A 233 -14.17 2.00 -5.66
N THR A 234 -13.55 3.08 -5.18
CA THR A 234 -14.23 4.28 -4.68
C THR A 234 -13.49 5.51 -5.21
N ASP A 235 -14.22 6.44 -5.82
CA ASP A 235 -13.65 7.60 -6.51
C ASP A 235 -14.10 8.90 -5.83
N ALA A 236 -13.17 9.56 -5.15
CA ALA A 236 -13.45 10.81 -4.44
C ALA A 236 -13.57 12.01 -5.40
N MET A 237 -13.02 11.90 -6.62
CA MET A 237 -13.09 12.96 -7.62
C MET A 237 -14.50 13.11 -8.22
N GLU A 238 -15.36 12.09 -8.06
CA GLU A 238 -16.77 12.15 -8.44
C GLU A 238 -17.65 12.91 -7.45
N VAL A 239 -17.13 13.26 -6.27
CA VAL A 239 -17.88 14.02 -5.28
C VAL A 239 -17.99 15.47 -5.71
N GLU A 240 -19.23 15.94 -5.89
CA GLU A 240 -19.50 17.34 -6.21
C GLU A 240 -19.14 18.25 -5.02
N VAL A 241 -18.12 19.10 -5.20
CA VAL A 241 -17.68 20.08 -4.22
C VAL A 241 -17.70 21.51 -4.77
N ASP A 242 -17.91 22.48 -3.88
CA ASP A 242 -17.78 23.89 -4.19
C ASP A 242 -16.29 24.28 -4.29
N GLY A 243 -15.72 24.32 -5.50
CA GLY A 243 -14.33 24.78 -5.69
C GLY A 243 -13.51 23.86 -6.59
N ASP A 244 -12.21 23.75 -6.28
CA ASP A 244 -11.30 22.82 -6.96
C ASP A 244 -11.51 21.40 -6.39
N PRO A 245 -11.83 20.39 -7.21
CA PRO A 245 -11.93 19.00 -6.77
C PRO A 245 -10.67 18.46 -6.10
N LEU A 246 -9.50 19.05 -6.34
CA LEU A 246 -8.24 18.65 -5.70
C LEU A 246 -8.05 19.19 -4.28
N ASP A 247 -8.93 20.10 -3.83
CA ASP A 247 -8.92 20.62 -2.44
C ASP A 247 -9.57 19.63 -1.45
N VAL A 248 -10.10 18.50 -1.94
CA VAL A 248 -10.69 17.48 -1.07
C VAL A 248 -9.63 16.63 -0.37
N ARG A 249 -9.97 16.19 0.84
CA ARG A 249 -9.16 15.26 1.65
C ARG A 249 -9.99 14.07 2.08
N LEU A 250 -9.34 12.93 2.12
CA LEU A 250 -9.89 11.69 2.65
C LEU A 250 -9.52 11.51 4.11
N ALA A 251 -10.52 11.12 4.90
CA ALA A 251 -10.35 10.54 6.21
C ALA A 251 -10.93 9.13 6.22
N TRP A 252 -10.40 8.28 7.10
CA TRP A 252 -10.88 6.91 7.27
C TRP A 252 -11.25 6.63 8.71
N SER A 253 -12.23 5.75 8.87
CA SER A 253 -12.64 5.17 10.14
C SER A 253 -12.93 3.67 9.95
N SER A 254 -13.31 2.98 11.02
CA SER A 254 -13.63 1.55 10.97
C SER A 254 -12.52 0.70 10.35
N ALA A 255 -11.28 0.87 10.85
CA ALA A 255 -10.08 0.21 10.34
C ALA A 255 -9.83 0.43 8.84
N GLY A 256 -10.03 1.66 8.35
CA GLY A 256 -9.82 2.00 6.94
C GLY A 256 -11.02 1.76 6.03
N LEU A 257 -12.07 1.07 6.48
CA LEU A 257 -13.15 0.59 5.61
C LEU A 257 -14.32 1.56 5.44
N VAL A 258 -14.34 2.68 6.16
CA VAL A 258 -15.30 3.76 5.94
C VAL A 258 -14.50 5.01 5.60
N LEU A 259 -14.66 5.50 4.37
CA LEU A 259 -13.99 6.70 3.89
C LEU A 259 -14.96 7.87 3.89
N SER A 260 -14.46 9.03 4.26
CA SER A 260 -15.20 10.28 4.20
C SER A 260 -14.39 11.36 3.49
N VAL A 261 -15.10 12.15 2.68
CA VAL A 261 -14.55 13.27 1.93
C VAL A 261 -14.83 14.56 2.69
N HIS A 262 -13.82 15.40 2.82
CA HIS A 262 -13.87 16.69 3.48
C HIS A 262 -13.12 17.73 2.65
N THR A 263 -13.33 19.01 2.93
CA THR A 263 -12.47 20.11 2.48
C THR A 263 -11.73 20.68 3.69
N ASP A 264 -10.47 21.08 3.50
CA ASP A 264 -9.68 21.77 4.54
C ASP A 264 -10.27 23.13 4.97
#